data_AF-A0A919JBF8-F1
#
_entry.id   AF-A0A919JBF8-F1
#
_cell.length_a   1.000
_cell.length_b   1.000
_cell.length_c   1.000
_cell.angle_alpha   90.00
_cell.angle_beta   90.00
_cell.angle_gamma   90.00
#
_symmetry.space_group_name_H-M   'P 1'
#
loop_
_entity.id
_entity.type
_entity.pdbx_description
1 polymer ?
#
loop_
_entity_poly.entity_id
_entity_poly.type
_entity_poly.pdbx_seq_one_letter_code
_entity_poly.pdbx_strand_id
1 'polypeptide(L)'
;MTGVPLLLVAVVSTALAAVVVVRLWSRGGRWRLAARAAGLVALEVTGVLTIALGANRAEDFYPSWQALGGDTGATAVAATRPAGHLDEVLTGARSGVTWEPPAARAWHLAAAPTLMVPTGYDEQADRAFPVVLALVAGGQPAATRSLAGLTPDAVTVVVSPTRATTAAAMTTLAGQLDRDARVTGRGWAVVADPPAARVAEQLCRLAPDRFATLVVVSGTSRDAAVRAAVSRLPAPLTAPLRFPS
;
A
#
# COMPACT_ATOMS: atom_id res chain seq x y z
N MET A 1 5.71 12.91 5.82
CA MET A 1 6.96 13.09 6.59
C MET A 1 6.82 12.45 7.98
N THR A 2 6.62 11.15 8.04
CA THR A 2 6.17 10.44 9.26
C THR A 2 7.16 9.36 9.65
N GLY A 3 8.32 9.74 10.20
CA GLY A 3 9.16 8.69 10.75
C GLY A 3 10.35 9.12 11.58
N VAL A 4 11.22 9.96 11.02
CA VAL A 4 12.48 10.34 11.69
C VAL A 4 12.52 11.83 12.05
N PRO A 5 12.10 12.77 11.17
CA PRO A 5 12.15 14.19 11.49
C PRO A 5 11.31 14.56 12.72
N LEU A 6 10.14 13.92 12.88
CA LEU A 6 9.23 14.21 13.99
C LEU A 6 9.74 13.68 15.34
N LEU A 7 10.40 12.51 15.35
CA LEU A 7 11.09 12.00 16.53
C LEU A 7 12.22 12.93 16.94
N LEU A 8 13.03 13.39 15.99
CA LEU A 8 14.12 14.34 16.26
C LEU A 8 13.58 15.65 16.84
N VAL A 9 12.50 16.20 16.26
CA VAL A 9 11.84 17.40 16.78
C VAL A 9 11.32 17.17 18.19
N ALA A 10 10.67 16.03 18.48
CA ALA A 10 10.17 15.71 19.82
C ALA A 10 11.30 15.62 20.86
N VAL A 11 12.39 14.93 20.54
CA VAL A 11 13.56 14.81 21.42
C VAL A 11 14.19 16.18 21.68
N VAL A 12 14.40 16.99 20.63
CA VAL A 12 14.97 18.34 20.75
C VAL A 12 14.05 19.25 21.58
N SER A 13 12.74 19.18 21.35
CA SER A 13 11.75 19.96 22.10
C SER A 13 11.75 19.60 23.58
N THR A 14 11.86 18.30 23.91
CA THR A 14 11.95 17.81 25.29
C THR A 14 13.22 18.34 25.98
N ALA A 15 14.36 18.27 25.31
CA ALA A 15 15.63 18.78 25.83
C ALA A 15 15.59 20.31 26.05
N LEU A 16 15.02 21.06 25.11
CA LEU A 16 14.82 22.51 25.24
C LEU A 16 13.89 22.85 26.42
N ALA A 17 12.77 22.13 26.56
CA ALA A 17 11.86 22.32 27.69
C ALA A 17 12.56 22.08 29.03
N ALA A 18 13.38 21.02 29.15
CA ALA A 18 14.18 20.75 30.33
C ALA A 18 15.15 21.90 30.66
N VAL A 19 15.89 22.40 29.66
CA VAL A 19 16.81 23.54 29.84
C VAL A 19 16.07 24.80 30.30
N VAL A 20 14.90 25.08 29.71
CA VAL A 20 14.06 26.22 30.07
C VAL A 20 13.57 26.10 31.52
N VAL A 21 13.09 24.92 31.93
CA VAL A 21 12.66 24.66 33.31
C VAL A 21 13.81 24.87 34.29
N VAL A 22 15.00 24.34 34.01
CA VAL A 22 16.20 24.53 34.85
C VAL A 22 16.61 26.00 34.93
N ARG A 23 16.54 26.74 33.81
CA ARG A 23 16.87 28.18 33.81
C ARG A 23 15.83 29.04 34.51
N LEU A 24 14.54 28.72 34.41
CA LEU A 24 13.50 29.41 35.18
C LEU A 24 13.60 29.08 36.68
N TRP A 25 14.14 27.91 37.04
CA TRP A 25 14.32 27.47 38.42
C TRP A 25 15.19 28.42 39.24
N SER A 26 16.15 29.09 38.61
CA SER A 26 17.09 30.00 39.29
C SER A 26 16.54 31.42 39.48
N ARG A 27 15.44 31.79 38.81
CA ARG A 27 14.79 33.10 39.00
C ARG A 27 13.79 33.01 40.15
N GLY A 28 14.19 33.49 41.32
CA GLY A 28 13.35 33.53 42.52
C GLY A 28 12.05 34.34 42.32
N GLY A 29 10.95 33.89 42.93
CA GLY A 29 9.65 34.58 42.89
C GLY A 29 8.49 33.76 43.47
N ARG A 30 7.38 34.44 43.74
CA ARG A 30 6.12 33.86 44.30
C ARG A 30 5.51 32.72 43.47
N TRP A 31 5.82 32.63 42.17
CA TRP A 31 5.33 31.59 41.26
C TRP A 31 6.22 30.34 41.18
N ARG A 32 7.29 30.26 41.98
CA ARG A 32 8.31 29.20 41.86
C ARG A 32 7.74 27.79 42.00
N LEU A 33 6.82 27.57 42.94
CA LEU A 33 6.22 26.24 43.16
C LEU A 33 5.32 25.83 42.00
N ALA A 34 4.47 26.74 41.52
CA ALA A 34 3.59 26.49 40.38
C ALA A 34 4.40 26.22 39.08
N ALA A 35 5.44 27.02 38.82
CA ALA A 35 6.32 26.82 37.66
C ALA A 35 7.06 25.48 37.70
N ARG A 36 7.47 25.02 38.89
CA ARG A 36 8.09 23.70 39.07
C ARG A 36 7.12 22.57 38.77
N ALA A 37 5.91 22.63 39.34
CA ALA A 37 4.89 21.62 39.09
C ALA A 37 4.54 21.56 37.59
N ALA A 38 4.30 22.71 36.96
CA ALA A 38 4.01 22.78 35.53
C ALA A 38 5.16 22.26 34.66
N GLY A 39 6.42 22.58 35.00
CA GLY A 39 7.59 22.08 34.28
C GLY A 39 7.78 20.57 34.41
N LEU A 40 7.55 20.01 35.59
CA LEU A 40 7.63 18.57 35.82
C LEU A 40 6.56 17.82 35.02
N VAL A 41 5.31 18.30 35.08
CA VAL A 41 4.19 17.73 34.30
C VAL A 41 4.45 17.82 32.81
N ALA A 42 4.94 18.97 32.30
CA ALA A 42 5.26 19.11 30.88
C ALA A 42 6.35 18.12 30.44
N LEU A 43 7.40 17.94 31.25
CA LEU A 43 8.50 17.02 30.94
C LEU A 43 8.03 15.56 30.94
N GLU A 44 7.20 15.19 31.92
CA GLU A 44 6.60 13.85 32.01
C GLU A 44 5.69 13.56 30.81
N VAL A 45 4.77 14.48 30.48
CA VAL A 45 3.88 14.36 29.31
C VAL A 45 4.69 14.22 28.02
N THR A 46 5.72 15.04 27.83
CA THR A 46 6.54 14.99 26.61
C THR A 46 7.36 13.69 26.52
N GLY A 47 7.87 13.20 27.67
CA GLY A 47 8.55 11.92 27.77
C GLY A 47 7.64 10.75 27.40
N VAL A 48 6.43 10.69 27.98
CA VAL A 48 5.43 9.66 27.68
C VAL A 48 5.04 9.69 26.20
N LEU A 49 4.78 10.89 25.64
CA LEU A 49 4.48 11.04 24.21
C LEU A 49 5.62 10.55 23.32
N THR A 50 6.88 10.82 23.70
CA THR A 50 8.05 10.37 22.94
C THR A 50 8.17 8.85 22.95
N ILE A 51 7.98 8.21 24.11
CA ILE A 51 8.00 6.75 24.25
C ILE A 51 6.85 6.13 23.45
N ALA A 52 5.64 6.66 23.59
CA ALA A 52 4.47 6.19 22.84
C ALA A 52 4.67 6.32 21.33
N LEU A 53 5.30 7.40 20.86
CA LEU A 53 5.63 7.58 19.44
C LEU A 53 6.67 6.55 18.96
N GLY A 54 7.66 6.24 19.81
CA GLY A 54 8.67 5.21 19.55
C GLY A 54 8.04 3.82 19.44
N ALA A 55 7.18 3.45 20.39
CA ALA A 55 6.43 2.19 20.37
C ALA A 55 5.49 2.11 19.17
N ASN A 56 4.76 3.19 18.87
CA ASN A 56 3.91 3.28 17.68
C ASN A 56 4.68 3.03 16.38
N ARG A 57 5.92 3.49 16.29
CA ARG A 57 6.80 3.26 15.14
C ARG A 57 7.38 1.85 15.11
N ALA A 58 7.68 1.26 16.27
CA ALA A 58 8.24 -0.08 16.35
C ALA A 58 7.21 -1.15 15.95
N GLU A 59 5.95 -0.91 16.30
CA GLU A 59 4.84 -1.86 16.12
C GLU A 59 3.86 -1.44 15.00
N ASP A 60 4.11 -0.31 14.32
CA ASP A 60 3.27 0.26 13.26
C ASP A 60 1.76 0.39 13.60
N PHE A 61 1.41 0.67 14.88
CA PHE A 61 0.01 0.74 15.33
C PHE A 61 -0.82 1.79 14.57
N TYR A 62 -0.23 2.97 14.32
CA TYR A 62 -0.87 4.07 13.58
C TYR A 62 0.04 4.53 12.43
N PRO A 63 -0.28 4.16 11.18
CA PRO A 63 0.50 4.54 10.00
C PRO A 63 0.54 6.05 9.75
N SER A 64 -0.47 6.79 10.24
CA SER A 64 -0.61 8.24 10.05
C SER A 64 -1.28 8.92 11.24
N TRP A 65 -1.01 10.22 11.43
CA TRP A 65 -1.70 11.05 12.44
C TRP A 65 -3.17 11.26 12.14
N GLN A 66 -3.56 11.20 10.86
CA GLN A 66 -4.96 11.22 10.44
C GLN A 66 -5.73 10.05 11.08
N ALA A 67 -5.07 8.91 11.28
CA ALA A 67 -5.68 7.76 11.92
C ALA A 67 -6.07 7.95 13.38
N LEU A 68 -5.36 8.81 14.11
CA LEU A 68 -5.73 9.20 15.47
C LEU A 68 -6.93 10.15 15.51
N GLY A 69 -7.18 10.90 14.42
CA GLY A 69 -8.34 11.78 14.28
C GLY A 69 -9.63 11.07 13.85
N GLY A 70 -9.64 9.73 13.80
CA GLY A 70 -10.75 8.93 13.27
C GLY A 70 -10.72 8.77 11.75
N ASP A 71 -9.90 9.56 11.06
CA ASP A 71 -9.65 9.43 9.62
C ASP A 71 -8.50 8.44 9.40
N THR A 72 -8.76 7.18 9.72
CA THR A 72 -7.80 6.06 9.64
C THR A 72 -7.14 5.88 8.29
N GLY A 73 -7.56 6.58 7.23
CA GLY A 73 -7.10 6.33 5.87
C GLY A 73 -7.48 4.95 5.35
N ALA A 74 -7.85 4.03 6.26
CA ALA A 74 -8.91 3.07 6.05
C ALA A 74 -10.11 3.87 5.57
N THR A 75 -10.28 3.87 4.26
CA THR A 75 -11.60 3.58 3.72
C THR A 75 -12.04 2.26 4.34
N ALA A 76 -12.53 2.36 5.58
CA ALA A 76 -13.41 1.41 6.20
C ALA A 76 -14.70 1.51 5.41
N VAL A 77 -14.73 0.78 4.29
CA VAL A 77 -15.62 -0.37 4.13
C VAL A 77 -14.84 -1.25 3.15
N ALA A 78 -14.64 -2.54 3.48
CA ALA A 78 -14.60 -3.55 2.44
C ALA A 78 -15.96 -3.45 1.77
N ALA A 79 -16.13 -2.48 0.86
CA ALA A 79 -17.38 -2.24 0.20
C ALA A 79 -17.70 -3.57 -0.46
N THR A 80 -18.78 -4.20 0.00
CA THR A 80 -19.28 -5.44 -0.57
C THR A 80 -19.37 -5.20 -2.07
N ARG A 81 -18.39 -5.72 -2.80
CA ARG A 81 -18.28 -5.49 -4.23
C ARG A 81 -19.08 -6.60 -4.87
N PRO A 82 -20.07 -6.30 -5.71
CA PRO A 82 -20.77 -7.34 -6.44
C PRO A 82 -19.76 -8.16 -7.23
N ALA A 83 -20.08 -9.45 -7.42
CA ALA A 83 -19.22 -10.37 -8.16
C ALA A 83 -18.82 -9.78 -9.52
N GLY A 84 -17.53 -9.87 -9.84
CA GLY A 84 -17.01 -9.47 -11.15
C GLY A 84 -17.44 -10.45 -12.24
N HIS A 85 -17.46 -10.02 -13.50
CA HIS A 85 -17.84 -10.90 -14.62
C HIS A 85 -17.00 -12.16 -14.75
N LEU A 86 -15.76 -12.14 -14.25
CA LEU A 86 -14.85 -13.29 -14.31
C LEU A 86 -14.81 -14.08 -13.01
N ASP A 87 -15.58 -13.74 -11.98
CA ASP A 87 -15.46 -14.41 -10.68
C ASP A 87 -15.74 -15.91 -10.77
N GLU A 88 -16.70 -16.34 -11.60
CA GLU A 88 -16.95 -17.77 -11.86
C GLU A 88 -15.77 -18.47 -12.51
N VAL A 89 -15.07 -17.80 -13.43
CA VAL A 89 -13.90 -18.35 -14.14
C VAL A 89 -12.64 -18.32 -13.27
N LEU A 90 -12.50 -17.29 -12.43
CA LEU A 90 -11.40 -17.15 -11.48
C LEU A 90 -11.52 -18.14 -10.33
N THR A 91 -12.74 -18.55 -9.97
CA THR A 91 -13.01 -19.58 -8.97
C THR A 91 -12.48 -20.93 -9.45
N GLY A 92 -11.37 -21.38 -8.86
CA GLY A 92 -10.70 -22.65 -9.19
C GLY A 92 -9.51 -22.54 -10.14
N ALA A 93 -9.27 -21.38 -10.77
CA ALA A 93 -8.19 -21.19 -11.73
C ALA A 93 -6.84 -20.87 -11.05
N ARG A 94 -6.24 -21.90 -10.43
CA ARG A 94 -4.95 -21.77 -9.72
C ARG A 94 -3.75 -21.44 -10.61
N SER A 95 -3.81 -21.75 -11.90
CA SER A 95 -2.74 -21.52 -12.88
C SER A 95 -2.80 -20.15 -13.57
N GLY A 96 -3.78 -19.32 -13.19
CA GLY A 96 -4.11 -18.08 -13.87
C GLY A 96 -5.03 -18.28 -15.08
N VAL A 97 -5.78 -17.22 -15.39
CA VAL A 97 -6.77 -17.16 -16.47
C VAL A 97 -6.31 -16.15 -17.51
N THR A 98 -6.35 -16.54 -18.78
CA THR A 98 -6.16 -15.60 -19.89
C THR A 98 -7.35 -14.65 -19.94
N TRP A 99 -7.10 -13.35 -19.80
CA TRP A 99 -8.11 -12.33 -19.69
C TRP A 99 -8.18 -11.49 -20.97
N GLU A 100 -9.32 -11.57 -21.67
CA GLU A 100 -9.55 -10.90 -22.95
C GLU A 100 -10.79 -9.98 -22.92
N PRO A 101 -10.72 -8.83 -22.23
CA PRO A 101 -11.82 -7.88 -22.24
C PRO A 101 -11.93 -7.17 -23.60
N PRO A 102 -13.08 -6.59 -23.96
CA PRO A 102 -13.29 -5.93 -25.25
C PRO A 102 -12.24 -4.85 -25.59
N ALA A 103 -11.71 -4.17 -24.57
CA ALA A 103 -10.69 -3.13 -24.73
C ALA A 103 -9.25 -3.65 -24.94
N ALA A 104 -9.01 -4.97 -24.83
CA ALA A 104 -7.67 -5.55 -24.81
C ALA A 104 -6.81 -5.17 -26.03
N ARG A 105 -7.43 -5.07 -27.20
CA ARG A 105 -6.74 -4.72 -28.45
C ARG A 105 -6.15 -3.31 -28.43
N ALA A 106 -6.77 -2.37 -27.73
CA ALA A 106 -6.31 -0.98 -27.63
C ALA A 106 -5.08 -0.81 -26.72
N TRP A 107 -4.71 -1.84 -25.95
CA TRP A 107 -3.55 -1.80 -25.05
C TRP A 107 -2.23 -2.11 -25.75
N HIS A 108 -2.29 -2.60 -26.99
CA HIS A 108 -1.13 -2.98 -27.80
C HIS A 108 -0.19 -3.93 -27.05
N LEU A 109 -0.74 -4.94 -26.37
CA LEU A 109 0.05 -5.93 -25.65
C LEU A 109 0.55 -7.02 -26.59
N ALA A 110 1.68 -7.64 -26.24
CA ALA A 110 2.27 -8.72 -27.02
C ALA A 110 1.44 -10.02 -26.93
N ALA A 111 0.64 -10.16 -25.86
CA ALA A 111 -0.29 -11.25 -25.62
C ALA A 111 -1.41 -10.76 -24.69
N ALA A 112 -2.53 -11.48 -24.66
CA ALA A 112 -3.61 -11.24 -23.71
C ALA A 112 -3.09 -11.29 -22.26
N PRO A 113 -3.49 -10.38 -21.36
CA PRO A 113 -3.10 -10.44 -19.95
C PRO A 113 -3.45 -11.78 -19.29
N THR A 114 -2.68 -12.17 -18.29
CA THR A 114 -3.01 -13.29 -17.41
C THR A 114 -3.38 -12.77 -16.03
N LEU A 115 -4.54 -13.18 -15.52
CA LEU A 115 -5.02 -12.89 -14.17
C LEU A 115 -4.74 -14.07 -13.25
N MET A 116 -4.21 -13.80 -12.06
CA MET A 116 -4.07 -14.76 -10.97
C MET A 116 -4.75 -14.22 -9.73
N VAL A 117 -5.50 -15.07 -9.04
CA VAL A 117 -6.19 -14.72 -7.80
C VAL A 117 -5.50 -15.38 -6.61
N PRO A 118 -5.59 -14.75 -5.41
CA PRO A 118 -5.06 -15.34 -4.20
C PRO A 118 -5.77 -16.63 -3.81
N THR A 119 -5.14 -17.44 -2.96
CA THR A 119 -5.78 -18.61 -2.36
C THR A 119 -6.95 -18.17 -1.47
N GLY A 120 -8.12 -18.80 -1.61
CA GLY A 120 -9.33 -18.42 -0.86
C GLY A 120 -10.10 -17.23 -1.46
N TYR A 121 -9.82 -16.85 -2.72
CA TYR A 121 -10.58 -15.83 -3.45
C TYR A 121 -12.09 -16.12 -3.45
N ASP A 122 -12.45 -17.38 -3.60
CA ASP A 122 -13.81 -17.93 -3.60
C ASP A 122 -14.47 -17.90 -2.21
N GLU A 123 -13.72 -18.22 -1.16
CA GLU A 123 -14.20 -18.20 0.23
C GLU A 123 -14.53 -16.78 0.72
N GLN A 124 -13.98 -15.75 0.07
CA GLN A 124 -14.07 -14.36 0.49
C GLN A 124 -14.93 -13.52 -0.46
N ALA A 125 -16.15 -14.00 -0.77
CA ALA A 125 -17.11 -13.39 -1.71
C ALA A 125 -17.22 -11.85 -1.61
N ASP A 126 -17.29 -11.31 -0.40
CA ASP A 126 -17.53 -9.88 -0.16
C ASP A 126 -16.26 -9.01 -0.11
N ARG A 127 -15.08 -9.60 -0.39
CA ARG A 127 -13.78 -8.93 -0.23
C ARG A 127 -13.24 -8.42 -1.57
N ALA A 128 -12.73 -7.19 -1.55
CA ALA A 128 -11.88 -6.64 -2.60
C ALA A 128 -10.40 -6.89 -2.30
N PHE A 129 -9.63 -7.29 -3.31
CA PHE A 129 -8.23 -7.67 -3.19
C PHE A 129 -7.30 -6.59 -3.75
N PRO A 130 -6.16 -6.30 -3.10
CA PRO A 130 -5.15 -5.43 -3.69
C PRO A 130 -4.58 -6.05 -4.97
N VAL A 131 -4.01 -5.21 -5.83
CA VAL A 131 -3.52 -5.63 -7.15
C VAL A 131 -2.01 -5.44 -7.29
N VAL A 132 -1.35 -6.47 -7.80
CA VAL A 132 0.01 -6.41 -8.33
C VAL A 132 -0.06 -6.45 -9.85
N LEU A 133 0.29 -5.33 -10.50
CA LEU A 133 0.42 -5.25 -11.96
C LEU A 133 1.88 -5.52 -12.35
N ALA A 134 2.14 -6.69 -12.94
CA ALA A 134 3.45 -7.10 -13.40
C ALA A 134 3.61 -6.84 -14.91
N LEU A 135 4.43 -5.86 -15.27
CA LEU A 135 4.81 -5.54 -16.64
C LEU A 135 6.10 -6.29 -17.01
N VAL A 136 5.95 -7.44 -17.67
CA VAL A 136 7.06 -8.37 -17.93
C VAL A 136 7.49 -8.36 -19.39
N ALA A 137 8.81 -8.37 -19.60
CA ALA A 137 9.42 -8.53 -20.92
C ALA A 137 9.72 -10.02 -21.18
N GLY A 138 9.52 -10.48 -22.41
CA GLY A 138 9.97 -11.83 -22.83
C GLY A 138 9.00 -12.99 -22.59
N GLY A 139 7.71 -12.72 -22.35
CA GLY A 139 6.65 -13.74 -22.38
C GLY A 139 6.06 -14.07 -21.00
N GLN A 140 4.73 -14.24 -20.97
CA GLN A 140 3.95 -14.41 -19.74
C GLN A 140 4.07 -15.77 -19.02
N PRO A 141 4.28 -16.94 -19.67
CA PRO A 141 4.14 -18.23 -18.99
C PRO A 141 5.15 -18.48 -17.86
N ALA A 142 6.40 -18.05 -18.03
CA ALA A 142 7.45 -18.20 -17.02
C ALA A 142 7.25 -17.23 -15.84
N ALA A 143 6.83 -16.00 -16.13
CA ALA A 143 6.54 -15.00 -15.12
C ALA A 143 5.32 -15.40 -14.27
N THR A 144 4.26 -15.89 -14.90
CA THR A 144 3.02 -16.33 -14.23
C THR A 144 3.30 -17.39 -13.16
N ARG A 145 4.11 -18.40 -13.50
CA ARG A 145 4.50 -19.47 -12.53
C ARG A 145 5.29 -18.96 -11.33
N SER A 146 6.23 -18.03 -11.52
CA SER A 146 7.02 -17.48 -10.41
C SER A 146 6.17 -16.55 -9.53
N LEU A 147 5.23 -15.82 -10.13
CA LEU A 147 4.37 -14.86 -9.42
C LEU A 147 3.26 -15.50 -8.58
N ALA A 148 2.67 -16.62 -9.03
CA ALA A 148 1.54 -17.26 -8.36
C ALA A 148 1.78 -17.58 -6.87
N GLY A 149 3.02 -17.90 -6.48
CA GLY A 149 3.39 -18.20 -5.09
C GLY A 149 3.82 -17.00 -4.24
N LEU A 150 3.99 -15.82 -4.85
CA LEU A 150 4.57 -14.65 -4.18
C LEU A 150 3.54 -13.61 -3.74
N THR A 151 2.29 -13.75 -4.20
CA THR A 151 1.21 -12.81 -3.95
C THR A 151 0.01 -13.51 -3.30
N PRO A 152 0.17 -14.11 -2.10
CA PRO A 152 -0.86 -14.97 -1.52
C PRO A 152 -2.17 -14.26 -1.19
N ASP A 153 -2.13 -12.92 -1.04
CA ASP A 153 -3.29 -12.09 -0.65
C ASP A 153 -3.63 -10.99 -1.68
N ALA A 154 -3.12 -11.09 -2.92
CA ALA A 154 -3.33 -10.08 -3.95
C ALA A 154 -3.67 -10.70 -5.31
N VAL A 155 -4.52 -9.99 -6.06
CA VAL A 155 -4.77 -10.29 -7.47
C VAL A 155 -3.56 -9.84 -8.27
N THR A 156 -2.97 -10.75 -9.05
CA THR A 156 -1.81 -10.43 -9.87
C THR A 156 -2.21 -10.41 -11.34
N VAL A 157 -1.90 -9.31 -12.02
CA VAL A 157 -2.12 -9.14 -13.46
C VAL A 157 -0.77 -9.13 -14.15
N VAL A 158 -0.52 -10.16 -14.96
CA VAL A 158 0.70 -10.25 -15.77
C VAL A 158 0.41 -9.72 -17.15
N VAL A 159 1.17 -8.72 -17.55
CA VAL A 159 1.02 -8.02 -18.83
C VAL A 159 2.37 -8.03 -19.54
N SER A 160 2.36 -8.22 -20.86
CA SER A 160 3.54 -8.09 -21.70
C SER A 160 3.40 -6.88 -22.63
N PRO A 161 3.90 -5.70 -22.23
CA PRO A 161 3.84 -4.50 -23.06
C PRO A 161 4.63 -4.65 -24.36
N THR A 162 4.16 -4.00 -25.42
CA THR A 162 4.97 -3.74 -26.61
C THR A 162 5.48 -2.29 -26.59
N ARG A 163 6.24 -1.91 -27.61
CA ARG A 163 6.67 -0.51 -27.82
C ARG A 163 5.50 0.45 -28.05
N ALA A 164 4.34 -0.05 -28.49
CA ALA A 164 3.13 0.74 -28.71
C ALA A 164 2.24 0.83 -27.46
N THR A 165 2.54 0.08 -26.39
CA THR A 165 1.80 0.17 -25.13
C THR A 165 2.07 1.52 -24.46
N THR A 166 0.99 2.24 -24.12
CA THR A 166 1.06 3.54 -23.46
C THR A 166 0.49 3.46 -22.04
N ALA A 167 0.94 4.36 -21.17
CA ALA A 167 0.40 4.46 -19.82
C ALA A 167 -1.10 4.80 -19.81
N ALA A 168 -1.57 5.65 -20.74
CA ALA A 168 -2.99 5.95 -20.90
C ALA A 168 -3.82 4.69 -21.21
N ALA A 169 -3.34 3.85 -22.14
CA ALA A 169 -4.02 2.58 -22.43
C ALA A 169 -4.06 1.66 -21.18
N MET A 170 -2.98 1.62 -20.40
CA MET A 170 -2.91 0.86 -19.15
C MET A 170 -3.86 1.38 -18.05
N THR A 171 -4.21 2.67 -18.03
CA THR A 171 -5.24 3.16 -17.10
C THR A 171 -6.62 2.57 -17.41
N THR A 172 -6.93 2.36 -18.70
CA THR A 172 -8.20 1.73 -19.11
C THR A 172 -8.24 0.25 -18.74
N LEU A 173 -7.09 -0.44 -18.73
CA LEU A 173 -6.98 -1.80 -18.20
C LEU A 173 -7.44 -1.86 -16.76
N ALA A 174 -7.00 -0.93 -15.91
CA ALA A 174 -7.41 -0.94 -14.52
C ALA A 174 -8.92 -0.75 -14.34
N GLY A 175 -9.54 0.09 -15.18
CA GLY A 175 -11.01 0.27 -15.20
C GLY A 175 -11.77 -0.96 -15.69
N GLN A 176 -11.20 -1.78 -16.59
CA GLN A 176 -11.79 -3.07 -16.96
C GLN A 176 -11.67 -4.08 -15.83
N LEU A 177 -10.50 -4.16 -15.17
CA LEU A 177 -10.29 -5.11 -14.08
C LEU A 177 -11.26 -4.86 -12.92
N ASP A 178 -11.56 -3.59 -12.64
CA ASP A 178 -12.58 -3.18 -11.67
C ASP A 178 -13.97 -3.79 -11.93
N ARG A 179 -14.31 -4.10 -13.18
CA ARG A 179 -15.60 -4.73 -13.54
C ARG A 179 -15.52 -6.24 -13.56
N ASP A 180 -14.35 -6.77 -13.88
CA ASP A 180 -14.18 -8.18 -14.16
C ASP A 180 -13.74 -8.98 -12.94
N ALA A 181 -13.10 -8.33 -11.95
CA ALA A 181 -12.62 -8.97 -10.72
C ALA A 181 -12.86 -8.10 -9.47
N ARG A 182 -12.88 -8.73 -8.30
CA ARG A 182 -13.03 -8.07 -7.00
C ARG A 182 -11.71 -7.46 -6.55
N VAL A 183 -11.30 -6.37 -7.19
CA VAL A 183 -10.04 -5.67 -6.87
C VAL A 183 -10.29 -4.38 -6.09
N THR A 184 -9.28 -3.84 -5.40
CA THR A 184 -9.36 -2.49 -4.85
C THR A 184 -9.30 -1.46 -5.98
N GLY A 185 -10.03 -0.35 -5.89
CA GLY A 185 -9.98 0.72 -6.89
C GLY A 185 -8.73 1.62 -6.79
N ARG A 186 -7.86 1.39 -5.80
CA ARG A 186 -6.71 2.25 -5.46
C ARG A 186 -5.55 1.46 -4.86
N GLY A 187 -4.37 2.09 -4.79
CA GLY A 187 -3.21 1.57 -4.07
C GLY A 187 -2.53 0.35 -4.70
N TRP A 188 -2.59 0.19 -6.02
CA TRP A 188 -1.97 -0.91 -6.73
C TRP A 188 -0.44 -0.78 -6.70
N ALA A 189 0.23 -1.92 -6.67
CA ALA A 189 1.67 -1.98 -6.88
C ALA A 189 1.98 -2.40 -8.31
N VAL A 190 2.93 -1.71 -8.93
CA VAL A 190 3.43 -1.99 -10.27
C VAL A 190 4.84 -2.56 -10.16
N VAL A 191 5.04 -3.75 -10.72
CA VAL A 191 6.36 -4.36 -10.90
C VAL A 191 6.69 -4.32 -12.37
N ALA A 192 7.82 -3.73 -12.76
CA ALA A 192 8.18 -3.59 -14.16
C ALA A 192 9.58 -4.12 -14.45
N ASP A 193 9.70 -4.94 -15.49
CA ASP A 193 11.00 -5.25 -16.08
C ASP A 193 11.58 -3.99 -16.74
N PRO A 194 12.92 -3.87 -16.88
CA PRO A 194 13.56 -2.65 -17.38
C PRO A 194 12.99 -2.09 -18.69
N PRO A 195 12.64 -2.91 -19.71
CA PRO A 195 12.04 -2.40 -20.94
C PRO A 195 10.67 -1.72 -20.75
N ALA A 196 9.95 -2.05 -19.68
CA ALA A 196 8.63 -1.50 -19.37
C ALA A 196 8.66 -0.39 -18.30
N ALA A 197 9.82 -0.10 -17.70
CA ALA A 197 9.96 0.85 -16.60
C ALA A 197 9.39 2.24 -16.94
N ARG A 198 9.65 2.75 -18.16
CA ARG A 198 9.15 4.05 -18.60
C ARG A 198 7.61 4.12 -18.62
N VAL A 199 6.95 3.07 -19.08
CA VAL A 199 5.48 3.00 -19.11
C VAL A 199 4.95 2.93 -17.68
N ALA A 200 5.60 2.16 -16.81
CA ALA A 200 5.24 2.02 -15.39
C ALA A 200 5.34 3.35 -14.64
N GLU A 201 6.43 4.10 -14.82
CA GLU A 201 6.61 5.43 -14.22
C GLU A 201 5.56 6.42 -14.72
N GLN A 202 5.27 6.43 -16.02
CA GLN A 202 4.22 7.27 -16.58
C GLN A 202 2.85 6.90 -16.02
N LEU A 203 2.57 5.61 -15.81
CA LEU A 203 1.33 5.12 -15.23
C LEU A 203 1.14 5.62 -13.80
N CYS A 204 2.17 5.51 -12.95
CA CYS A 204 2.17 6.06 -11.59
C CYS A 204 2.00 7.58 -11.55
N ARG A 205 2.55 8.31 -12.53
CA ARG A 205 2.35 9.77 -12.63
C ARG A 205 0.94 10.16 -13.08
N LEU A 206 0.35 9.41 -14.01
CA LEU A 206 -0.98 9.70 -14.56
C LEU A 206 -2.11 9.39 -13.58
N ALA A 207 -1.95 8.38 -12.73
CA ALA A 207 -2.96 7.98 -11.77
C ALA A 207 -2.32 7.56 -10.42
N PRO A 208 -1.73 8.52 -9.67
CA PRO A 208 -0.95 8.24 -8.46
C PRO A 208 -1.76 7.59 -7.34
N ASP A 209 -3.05 7.93 -7.21
CA ASP A 209 -3.93 7.29 -6.22
C ASP A 209 -4.19 5.81 -6.54
N ARG A 210 -4.17 5.48 -7.83
CA ARG A 210 -4.41 4.11 -8.30
C ARG A 210 -3.15 3.27 -8.31
N PHE A 211 -2.02 3.81 -8.77
CA PHE A 211 -0.74 3.09 -8.86
C PHE A 211 0.27 3.72 -7.89
N ALA A 212 0.10 3.40 -6.61
CA ALA A 212 0.82 4.06 -5.51
C ALA A 212 2.28 3.60 -5.39
N THR A 213 2.59 2.37 -5.81
CA THR A 213 3.92 1.78 -5.67
C THR A 213 4.47 1.36 -7.02
N LEU A 214 5.75 1.69 -7.27
CA LEU A 214 6.52 1.18 -8.40
C LEU A 214 7.78 0.47 -7.91
N VAL A 215 8.04 -0.72 -8.44
CA VAL A 215 9.29 -1.46 -8.27
C VAL A 215 9.80 -1.86 -9.66
N VAL A 216 10.99 -1.40 -10.02
CA VAL A 216 11.65 -1.79 -11.28
C VAL A 216 12.64 -2.92 -10.99
N VAL A 217 12.59 -3.99 -11.79
CA VAL A 217 13.48 -5.15 -11.65
C VAL A 217 14.88 -4.78 -12.17
N SER A 218 15.72 -4.24 -11.29
CA SER A 218 17.09 -3.82 -11.61
C SER A 218 18.10 -4.59 -10.75
N GLY A 219 18.89 -5.48 -11.37
CA GLY A 219 19.98 -6.22 -10.71
C GLY A 219 19.57 -7.21 -9.60
N THR A 220 18.28 -7.27 -9.27
CA THR A 220 17.68 -8.18 -8.28
C THR A 220 16.75 -9.16 -8.99
N SER A 221 16.47 -10.31 -8.36
CA SER A 221 15.50 -11.25 -8.93
C SER A 221 14.10 -10.63 -8.95
N ARG A 222 13.30 -10.99 -9.95
CA ARG A 222 11.89 -10.59 -10.04
C ARG A 222 11.14 -10.91 -8.75
N ASP A 223 11.41 -12.06 -8.14
CA ASP A 223 10.79 -12.48 -6.89
C ASP A 223 11.06 -11.51 -5.73
N ALA A 224 12.26 -10.93 -5.67
CA ALA A 224 12.58 -9.91 -4.67
C ALA A 224 11.82 -8.61 -4.94
N ALA A 225 11.73 -8.19 -6.21
CA ALA A 225 10.97 -7.01 -6.60
C ALA A 225 9.47 -7.16 -6.28
N VAL A 226 8.91 -8.35 -6.51
CA VAL A 226 7.50 -8.66 -6.22
C VAL A 226 7.25 -8.66 -4.72
N ARG A 227 8.10 -9.30 -3.91
CA ARG A 227 7.97 -9.24 -2.45
C ARG A 227 8.06 -7.81 -1.92
N ALA A 228 8.97 -7.00 -2.46
CA ALA A 228 9.07 -5.58 -2.12
C ALA A 228 7.85 -4.75 -2.55
N ALA A 229 7.18 -5.15 -3.63
CA ALA A 229 5.93 -4.53 -4.07
C ALA A 229 4.77 -4.93 -3.15
N VAL A 230 4.65 -6.21 -2.82
CA VAL A 230 3.62 -6.76 -1.92
C VAL A 230 3.71 -6.15 -0.53
N SER A 231 4.91 -5.99 0.03
CA SER A 231 5.09 -5.38 1.36
C SER A 231 4.68 -3.90 1.43
N ARG A 232 4.47 -3.25 0.28
CA ARG A 232 4.02 -1.86 0.15
C ARG A 232 2.55 -1.75 -0.27
N LEU A 233 1.89 -2.88 -0.55
CA LEU A 233 0.45 -2.85 -0.78
C LEU A 233 -0.24 -2.39 0.51
N PRO A 234 -1.34 -1.64 0.41
CA PRO A 234 -2.19 -1.43 1.56
C PRO A 234 -2.56 -2.82 2.11
N ALA A 235 -2.34 -3.03 3.41
CA ALA A 235 -2.64 -4.29 4.07
C ALA A 235 -4.04 -4.76 3.63
N PRO A 236 -4.18 -6.01 3.18
CA PRO A 236 -5.43 -6.47 2.60
C PRO A 236 -6.49 -6.27 3.69
N LEU A 237 -7.53 -5.50 3.38
CA LEU A 237 -8.56 -5.11 4.35
C LEU A 237 -9.00 -6.38 5.06
N THR A 238 -8.62 -6.53 6.33
CA THR A 238 -9.05 -7.66 7.14
C THR A 238 -10.57 -7.61 7.11
N ALA A 239 -11.22 -8.76 6.90
CA ALA A 239 -12.68 -8.85 6.86
C ALA A 239 -13.28 -8.00 7.99
N PRO A 240 -14.43 -7.32 7.77
CA PRO A 240 -15.06 -6.53 8.82
C PRO A 240 -15.11 -7.39 10.08
N LEU A 241 -14.56 -6.87 11.18
CA LEU A 241 -14.64 -7.48 12.50
C LEU A 241 -16.09 -7.88 12.71
N ARG A 242 -16.39 -9.18 12.62
CA ARG A 242 -17.70 -9.70 13.00
C ARG A 242 -17.75 -9.55 14.51
N PHE A 243 -18.42 -8.51 14.98
CA PHE A 243 -18.77 -8.43 16.39
C PHE A 243 -19.67 -9.65 16.69
N PRO A 244 -19.39 -10.40 17.79
CA PRO A 244 -20.30 -11.44 18.23
C PRO A 244 -21.67 -10.81 18.48
N SER A 245 -22.68 -11.35 17.81
CA SER A 245 -24.09 -11.03 18.00
C SER A 245 -24.57 -11.46 19.39
#